data_AF-A0A836KC46-F1
#
_entry.id   AF-A0A836KC46-F1
#
_cell.length_a   1.000
_cell.length_b   1.000
_cell.length_c   1.000
_cell.angle_alpha   90.00
_cell.angle_beta   90.00
_cell.angle_gamma   90.00
#
_symmetry.space_group_name_H-M   'P 1'
#
loop_
_entity.id
_entity.type
_entity.pdbx_description
1 polymer ?
#
loop_
_entity_poly.entity_id
_entity_poly.type
_entity_poly.pdbx_seq_one_letter_code
_entity_poly.pdbx_strand_id
1 'polypeptide(L)'
;MTKLVRKLKQMAKKRAHRKTVQKRKIERAQRELELRSAQKSQRLEDEVDREMARLNGELKDDARACASASCHDSDGEATKAAVKRAMGIVGDLVVDAPVKSNKKQLTRKQAKRKQKMLERGLAVSDSLSKKWDHKKRCIKVRAQIRNEELQN
;
A
#
# COMPACT_ATOMS: atom_id res chain seq x y z
N MET A 1 27.88 -35.49 35.34
CA MET A 1 27.38 -34.14 34.97
C MET A 1 26.32 -33.71 35.97
N THR A 2 26.53 -32.63 36.73
CA THR A 2 25.55 -32.17 37.73
C THR A 2 24.27 -31.65 37.06
N LYS A 3 23.14 -31.71 37.79
CA LYS A 3 21.83 -31.20 37.32
C LYS A 3 21.93 -29.73 36.86
N LEU A 4 22.76 -28.94 37.55
CA LEU A 4 23.03 -27.54 37.23
C LEU A 4 23.69 -27.38 35.85
N VAL A 5 24.75 -28.14 35.57
CA VAL A 5 25.44 -28.10 34.27
C VAL A 5 24.50 -28.48 33.13
N ARG A 6 23.65 -29.49 33.33
CA ARG A 6 22.64 -29.89 32.34
C ARG A 6 21.62 -28.77 32.09
N LYS A 7 21.18 -28.07 33.13
CA LYS A 7 20.26 -26.93 33.03
C LYS A 7 20.88 -25.74 32.29
N LEU A 8 22.14 -25.41 32.58
CA LEU A 8 22.87 -24.33 31.90
C LEU A 8 23.04 -24.62 30.41
N LYS A 9 23.41 -25.85 30.04
CA LYS A 9 23.48 -26.27 28.62
C LYS A 9 22.12 -26.18 27.93
N GLN A 10 21.04 -26.57 28.60
CA GLN A 10 19.69 -26.42 28.07
C GLN A 10 19.31 -24.95 27.87
N MET A 11 19.69 -24.08 28.80
CA MET A 11 19.44 -22.63 28.69
C MET A 11 20.23 -21.99 27.55
N ALA A 12 21.50 -22.36 27.38
CA ALA A 12 22.31 -21.93 26.26
C ALA A 12 21.68 -22.34 24.92
N LYS A 13 21.22 -23.60 24.78
CA LYS A 13 20.52 -24.09 23.58
C LYS A 13 19.24 -23.30 23.28
N LYS A 14 18.42 -23.03 24.30
CA LYS A 14 17.19 -22.21 24.15
C LYS A 14 17.50 -20.76 23.79
N ARG A 15 18.57 -20.18 24.36
CA ARG A 15 19.02 -18.81 24.02
C ARG A 15 19.50 -18.74 22.57
N ALA A 16 20.31 -19.70 22.12
CA ALA A 16 20.76 -19.78 20.73
C ALA A 16 19.58 -19.93 19.76
N HIS A 17 18.63 -20.82 20.05
CA HIS A 17 17.44 -21.00 19.23
C HIS A 17 16.63 -19.70 19.11
N ARG A 18 16.37 -19.01 20.23
CA ARG A 18 15.66 -17.72 20.21
C ARG A 18 16.35 -16.68 19.32
N LYS A 19 17.68 -16.56 19.41
CA LYS A 19 18.46 -15.67 18.54
C LYS A 19 18.30 -16.03 17.06
N THR A 20 18.41 -17.32 16.70
CA THR A 20 18.25 -17.75 15.30
C THR A 20 16.84 -17.50 14.77
N VAL A 21 15.81 -17.73 15.57
CA VAL A 21 14.42 -17.44 15.19
C VAL A 21 14.20 -15.95 15.01
N GLN A 22 14.74 -15.12 15.91
CA GLN A 22 14.67 -13.66 15.80
C GLN A 22 15.38 -13.16 14.54
N LYS A 23 16.60 -13.66 14.25
CA LYS A 23 17.33 -13.35 13.02
C LYS A 23 16.50 -13.69 11.78
N ARG A 24 15.92 -14.89 11.70
CA ARG A 24 15.05 -15.30 10.59
C ARG A 24 13.80 -14.43 10.44
N LYS A 25 13.22 -13.93 11.54
CA LYS A 25 12.08 -13.01 11.48
C LYS A 25 12.49 -11.66 10.91
N ILE A 26 13.62 -11.12 11.35
CA ILE A 26 14.17 -9.85 10.85
C ILE A 26 14.50 -9.99 9.35
N GLU A 27 15.16 -11.07 8.95
CA GLU A 27 15.52 -11.34 7.56
C GLU A 27 14.30 -11.43 6.64
N ARG A 28 13.19 -12.06 7.10
CA ARG A 28 11.94 -12.08 6.33
C ARG A 28 11.33 -10.70 6.17
N ALA A 29 11.35 -9.89 7.23
CA ALA A 29 10.85 -8.52 7.18
C ALA A 29 11.71 -7.64 6.25
N GLN A 30 13.04 -7.81 6.29
CA GLN A 30 13.97 -7.12 5.39
C GLN A 30 13.73 -7.51 3.93
N ARG A 31 13.63 -8.81 3.61
CA ARG A 31 13.29 -9.25 2.24
C ARG A 31 11.97 -8.68 1.73
N GLU A 32 10.94 -8.59 2.59
CA GLU A 32 9.66 -8.01 2.18
C GLU A 32 9.78 -6.52 1.86
N LEU A 33 10.59 -5.78 2.63
CA LEU A 33 10.88 -4.38 2.36
C LEU A 33 11.68 -4.20 1.07
N GLU A 34 12.72 -5.00 0.86
CA GLU A 34 13.54 -5.00 -0.37
C GLU A 34 12.69 -5.29 -1.61
N LEU A 35 11.81 -6.30 -1.55
CA LEU A 35 10.89 -6.62 -2.65
C LEU A 35 9.94 -5.45 -2.96
N ARG A 36 9.41 -4.78 -1.93
CA ARG A 36 8.57 -3.59 -2.14
C ARG A 36 9.38 -2.43 -2.72
N SER A 37 10.63 -2.28 -2.31
CA SER A 37 11.53 -1.26 -2.84
C SER A 37 11.82 -1.51 -4.32
N ALA A 38 12.16 -2.75 -4.69
CA ALA A 38 12.40 -3.14 -6.07
C ALA A 38 11.16 -2.97 -6.97
N GLN A 39 9.97 -3.30 -6.46
CA GLN A 39 8.73 -3.03 -7.21
C GLN A 39 8.46 -1.53 -7.41
N LYS A 40 8.91 -0.67 -6.49
CA LYS A 40 8.80 0.77 -6.64
C LYS A 40 9.83 1.29 -7.63
N SER A 41 11.08 0.82 -7.56
CA SER A 41 12.12 1.23 -8.52
C SER A 41 11.73 0.84 -9.94
N GLN A 42 11.25 -0.38 -10.15
CA GLN A 42 10.78 -0.83 -11.46
C GLN A 42 9.65 0.05 -12.02
N ARG A 43 8.72 0.51 -11.18
CA ARG A 43 7.66 1.43 -11.64
C ARG A 43 8.20 2.80 -12.05
N LEU A 44 9.21 3.28 -11.35
CA LEU A 44 9.86 4.55 -11.67
C LEU A 44 10.68 4.41 -12.96
N GLU A 45 11.39 3.29 -13.14
CA GLU A 45 12.07 2.96 -14.39
C GLU A 45 11.09 2.93 -15.56
N ASP A 46 9.96 2.21 -15.43
CA ASP A 46 8.90 2.18 -16.46
C ASP A 46 8.33 3.58 -16.78
N GLU A 47 8.27 4.48 -15.78
CA GLU A 47 7.77 5.85 -15.94
C GLU A 47 8.81 6.73 -16.64
N VAL A 48 10.08 6.61 -16.26
CA VAL A 48 11.20 7.25 -16.95
C VAL A 48 11.28 6.80 -18.39
N ASP A 49 11.15 5.50 -18.67
CA ASP A 49 11.18 4.98 -20.05
C ASP A 49 10.06 5.56 -20.90
N ARG A 50 8.84 5.72 -20.34
CA ARG A 50 7.73 6.38 -21.03
C ARG A 50 8.00 7.86 -21.29
N GLU A 51 8.55 8.55 -20.32
CA GLU A 51 8.84 9.98 -20.45
C GLU A 51 9.99 10.23 -21.43
N MET A 52 11.01 9.37 -21.42
CA MET A 52 12.08 9.37 -22.42
C MET A 52 11.55 9.04 -23.82
N ALA A 53 10.59 8.11 -23.94
CA ALA A 53 9.93 7.84 -25.21
C ALA A 53 9.08 9.03 -25.68
N ARG A 54 8.41 9.75 -24.77
CA ARG A 54 7.69 11.00 -25.06
C ARG A 54 8.64 12.08 -25.55
N LEU A 55 9.71 12.38 -24.81
CA LEU A 55 10.70 13.38 -25.18
C LEU A 55 11.41 13.04 -26.49
N ASN A 56 11.75 11.77 -26.74
CA ASN A 56 12.33 11.34 -28.01
C ASN A 56 11.31 11.37 -29.17
N GLY A 57 10.02 11.22 -28.89
CA GLY A 57 8.94 11.43 -29.84
C GLY A 57 8.78 12.90 -30.19
N GLU A 58 8.71 13.77 -29.18
CA GLU A 58 8.67 15.23 -29.32
C GLU A 58 9.91 15.76 -30.04
N LEU A 59 11.10 15.22 -29.78
CA LEU A 59 12.32 15.59 -30.51
C LEU A 59 12.29 15.16 -31.99
N LYS A 60 11.63 14.03 -32.30
CA LYS A 60 11.41 13.60 -33.69
C LYS A 60 10.35 14.45 -34.38
N ASP A 61 9.32 14.85 -33.66
CA ASP A 61 8.26 15.71 -34.17
C ASP A 61 8.76 17.15 -34.35
N ASP A 62 9.66 17.66 -33.50
CA ASP A 62 10.33 18.95 -33.69
C ASP A 62 11.31 18.93 -34.88
N ALA A 63 12.07 17.83 -35.04
CA ALA A 63 12.89 17.62 -36.23
C ALA A 63 12.06 17.50 -37.52
N ARG A 64 10.80 17.04 -37.41
CA ARG A 64 9.86 16.91 -38.53
C ARG A 64 9.05 18.20 -38.77
N ALA A 65 8.75 18.97 -37.73
CA ALA A 65 8.08 20.26 -37.79
C ALA A 65 8.97 21.33 -38.42
N CYS A 66 10.30 21.27 -38.22
CA CYS A 66 11.23 22.09 -39.00
C CYS A 66 11.25 21.74 -40.50
N ALA A 67 10.73 20.58 -40.90
CA ALA A 67 10.61 20.17 -42.30
C ALA A 67 9.20 20.37 -42.90
N SER A 68 8.19 20.73 -42.09
CA SER A 68 6.78 20.76 -42.51
C SER A 68 6.00 22.01 -42.10
N ALA A 69 6.67 23.16 -41.99
CA ALA A 69 6.01 24.45 -41.80
C ALA A 69 5.31 24.92 -43.09
N SER A 70 4.19 24.29 -43.43
CA SER A 70 3.16 24.88 -44.31
C SER A 70 1.78 24.29 -44.01
N CYS A 71 0.83 25.18 -43.69
CA CYS A 71 -0.63 25.00 -43.64
C CYS A 71 -1.18 24.17 -42.45
N HIS A 72 -2.32 24.44 -41.81
CA HIS A 72 -3.37 25.46 -41.85
C HIS A 72 -4.18 25.31 -40.53
N ASP A 73 -5.10 26.24 -40.30
CA ASP A 73 -5.68 26.66 -39.03
C ASP A 73 -6.96 25.87 -38.64
N SER A 74 -7.42 26.15 -37.41
CA SER A 74 -8.84 26.26 -36.99
C SER A 74 -9.47 25.24 -36.03
N ASP A 75 -10.00 25.87 -34.97
CA ASP A 75 -11.26 25.64 -34.26
C ASP A 75 -11.31 24.76 -33.01
N GLY A 76 -11.29 25.47 -31.88
CA GLY A 76 -11.89 25.03 -30.63
C GLY A 76 -13.24 25.72 -30.42
N GLU A 77 -14.34 24.96 -30.38
CA GLU A 77 -15.54 25.29 -29.60
C GLU A 77 -16.50 24.08 -29.50
N ALA A 78 -16.20 23.06 -28.68
CA ALA A 78 -17.18 21.99 -28.37
C ALA A 78 -16.93 21.26 -27.02
N THR A 79 -16.29 21.91 -26.06
CA THR A 79 -16.04 21.32 -24.73
C THR A 79 -17.17 21.67 -23.76
N LYS A 80 -18.10 20.74 -23.49
CA LYS A 80 -18.76 20.60 -22.16
C LYS A 80 -19.75 19.43 -21.98
N ALA A 81 -20.09 18.65 -23.01
CA ALA A 81 -21.05 17.53 -22.88
C ALA A 81 -20.43 16.10 -23.05
N ALA A 82 -19.12 15.98 -23.29
CA ALA A 82 -18.46 14.71 -23.62
C ALA A 82 -17.72 14.08 -22.43
N VAL A 83 -18.32 14.02 -21.24
CA VAL A 83 -17.73 13.29 -20.12
C VAL A 83 -18.09 11.80 -20.28
N LYS A 84 -17.26 11.04 -21.02
CA LYS A 84 -17.02 9.56 -20.99
C LYS A 84 -16.81 8.87 -22.36
N ARG A 85 -16.29 9.55 -23.38
CA ARG A 85 -15.69 8.85 -24.53
C ARG A 85 -14.29 9.40 -24.75
N ALA A 86 -13.29 8.62 -24.35
CA ALA A 86 -11.91 8.92 -24.68
C ALA A 86 -11.71 8.55 -26.15
N MET A 87 -12.02 9.49 -27.05
CA MET A 87 -11.80 9.32 -28.48
C MET A 87 -10.30 9.51 -28.74
N GLY A 88 -9.64 8.46 -29.23
CA GLY A 88 -8.27 8.54 -29.69
C GLY A 88 -8.27 8.86 -31.18
N ILE A 89 -7.61 9.95 -31.57
CA ILE A 89 -7.43 10.32 -32.98
C ILE A 89 -6.12 9.66 -33.46
N VAL A 90 -6.20 8.84 -34.52
CA VAL A 90 -5.02 8.28 -35.20
C VAL A 90 -5.15 8.61 -36.69
N GLY A 91 -4.38 9.60 -37.15
CA GLY A 91 -4.55 10.15 -38.50
C GLY A 91 -5.95 10.76 -38.68
N ASP A 92 -6.63 10.40 -39.75
CA ASP A 92 -7.98 10.89 -40.12
C ASP A 92 -9.13 10.02 -39.59
N LEU A 93 -8.83 8.99 -38.78
CA LEU A 93 -9.81 8.04 -38.28
C LEU A 93 -10.09 8.26 -36.79
N VAL A 94 -11.35 8.52 -36.44
CA VAL A 94 -11.81 8.63 -35.05
C VAL A 94 -12.17 7.23 -34.54
N VAL A 95 -11.38 6.70 -33.61
CA VAL A 95 -11.62 5.38 -33.00
C VAL A 95 -12.25 5.55 -31.61
N ASP A 96 -13.44 4.96 -31.43
CA ASP A 96 -14.14 4.93 -30.13
C ASP A 96 -13.47 3.87 -29.23
N ALA A 97 -12.50 4.31 -28.43
CA ALA A 97 -11.80 3.43 -27.50
C ALA A 97 -12.61 3.29 -26.20
N PRO A 98 -13.05 2.08 -25.82
CA PRO A 98 -13.81 1.91 -24.59
C PRO A 98 -12.93 2.31 -23.40
N VAL A 99 -13.46 3.18 -22.53
CA VAL A 99 -12.82 3.58 -21.28
C VAL A 99 -12.61 2.34 -20.43
N LYS A 100 -11.40 1.77 -20.49
CA LYS A 100 -11.00 0.59 -19.71
C LYS A 100 -11.11 0.97 -18.23
N SER A 101 -12.20 0.56 -17.59
CA SER A 101 -12.33 0.74 -16.14
C SER A 101 -11.21 -0.05 -15.46
N ASN A 102 -10.21 0.65 -14.93
CA ASN A 102 -9.01 0.06 -14.32
C ASN A 102 -9.27 -0.71 -13.02
N LYS A 103 -10.55 -0.94 -12.65
CA LYS A 103 -10.92 -1.74 -11.49
C LYS A 103 -10.80 -3.22 -11.87
N LYS A 104 -9.57 -3.74 -11.81
CA LYS A 104 -9.31 -5.18 -11.85
C LYS A 104 -10.21 -5.84 -10.80
N GLN A 105 -11.20 -6.62 -11.23
CA GLN A 105 -12.07 -7.35 -10.31
C GLN A 105 -11.18 -8.23 -9.42
N LEU A 106 -11.25 -8.01 -8.11
CA LEU A 106 -10.46 -8.81 -7.17
C LEU A 106 -10.93 -10.26 -7.27
N THR A 107 -9.98 -11.17 -7.45
CA THR A 107 -10.31 -12.60 -7.43
C THR A 107 -10.92 -12.97 -6.08
N ARG A 108 -11.82 -13.96 -6.06
CA ARG A 108 -12.51 -14.43 -4.83
C ARG A 108 -11.53 -14.70 -3.67
N LYS A 109 -10.34 -15.24 -3.99
CA LYS A 109 -9.28 -15.51 -3.00
C LYS A 109 -8.66 -14.23 -2.42
N GLN A 110 -8.45 -13.20 -3.24
CA GLN A 110 -7.93 -11.90 -2.78
C GLN A 110 -8.96 -11.16 -1.92
N ALA A 111 -10.25 -11.19 -2.29
CA ALA A 111 -11.33 -10.65 -1.48
C ALA A 111 -11.39 -11.32 -0.10
N LYS A 112 -11.35 -12.66 -0.05
CA LYS A 112 -11.34 -13.41 1.20
C LYS A 112 -10.12 -13.11 2.09
N ARG A 113 -8.94 -12.88 1.50
CA ARG A 113 -7.74 -12.47 2.26
C ARG A 113 -7.89 -11.07 2.86
N LYS A 114 -8.43 -10.11 2.09
CA LYS A 114 -8.71 -8.75 2.59
C LYS A 114 -9.73 -8.78 3.72
N GLN A 115 -10.82 -9.53 3.56
CA GLN A 115 -11.84 -9.69 4.59
C GLN A 115 -11.26 -10.25 5.89
N LYS A 116 -10.45 -11.32 5.84
CA LYS A 116 -9.79 -11.87 7.04
C LYS A 116 -8.86 -10.88 7.73
N MET A 117 -8.22 -9.99 6.97
CA MET A 117 -7.37 -8.95 7.55
C MET A 117 -8.21 -7.92 8.31
N LEU A 118 -9.35 -7.51 7.73
CA LEU A 118 -10.29 -6.59 8.36
C LEU A 118 -10.91 -7.21 9.62
N GLU A 119 -11.36 -8.46 9.56
CA GLU A 119 -11.92 -9.20 10.72
C GLU A 119 -10.92 -9.27 11.89
N ARG A 120 -9.64 -9.51 11.60
CA ARG A 120 -8.58 -9.46 12.62
C ARG A 120 -8.40 -8.07 13.21
N GLY A 121 -8.46 -7.03 12.37
CA GLY A 121 -8.38 -5.63 12.83
C GLY A 121 -9.52 -5.28 13.77
N LEU A 122 -10.75 -5.67 13.42
CA LEU A 122 -11.94 -5.48 14.25
C LEU A 122 -11.82 -6.22 15.59
N ALA A 123 -11.40 -7.49 15.57
CA ALA A 123 -11.22 -8.27 16.80
C ALA A 123 -10.18 -7.65 17.76
N VAL A 124 -9.08 -7.10 17.21
CA VAL A 124 -8.08 -6.38 18.02
C VAL A 124 -8.68 -5.09 18.57
N SER A 125 -9.38 -4.32 17.75
CA SER A 125 -10.07 -3.10 18.17
C SER A 125 -11.04 -3.37 19.33
N ASP A 126 -11.90 -4.39 19.20
CA ASP A 126 -12.85 -4.78 20.25
C ASP A 126 -12.14 -5.17 21.56
N SER A 127 -11.02 -5.88 21.46
CA SER A 127 -10.24 -6.27 22.64
C SER A 127 -9.65 -5.05 23.36
N LEU A 128 -9.22 -4.03 22.61
CA LEU A 128 -8.67 -2.79 23.16
C LEU A 128 -9.78 -1.93 23.77
N SER A 129 -10.94 -1.83 23.11
CA SER A 129 -12.13 -1.15 23.63
C SER A 129 -12.57 -1.74 24.97
N LYS A 130 -12.65 -3.07 25.08
CA LYS A 130 -12.99 -3.75 26.35
C LYS A 130 -12.01 -3.43 27.48
N LYS A 131 -10.70 -3.41 27.19
CA LYS A 131 -9.66 -3.04 28.17
C LYS A 131 -9.80 -1.58 28.60
N TRP A 132 -10.10 -0.70 27.66
CA TRP A 132 -10.33 0.71 27.92
C TRP A 132 -11.55 0.94 28.82
N ASP A 133 -12.66 0.26 28.53
CA ASP A 133 -13.88 0.34 29.34
C ASP A 133 -13.69 -0.23 30.74
N HIS A 134 -12.91 -1.31 30.87
CA HIS A 134 -12.52 -1.82 32.18
C HIS A 134 -11.71 -0.79 32.96
N LYS A 135 -10.71 -0.16 32.33
CA LYS A 135 -9.91 0.90 32.96
C LYS A 135 -10.77 2.08 33.41
N LYS A 136 -11.70 2.53 32.56
CA LYS A 136 -12.68 3.58 32.90
C LYS A 136 -13.50 3.21 34.13
N ARG A 137 -14.02 1.98 34.20
CA ARG A 137 -14.78 1.49 35.37
C ARG A 137 -13.92 1.50 36.63
N CYS A 138 -12.69 0.99 36.59
CA CYS A 138 -11.80 0.99 37.75
C CYS A 138 -11.50 2.41 38.25
N ILE A 139 -11.27 3.36 37.34
CA ILE A 139 -11.05 4.77 37.71
C ILE A 139 -12.31 5.33 38.38
N LYS A 140 -13.49 5.08 37.81
CA LYS A 140 -14.77 5.55 38.38
C LYS A 140 -15.02 5.01 39.78
N VAL A 141 -14.83 3.71 39.99
CA VAL A 141 -14.97 3.06 41.30
C VAL A 141 -13.98 3.65 42.30
N ARG A 142 -12.71 3.81 41.91
CA ARG A 142 -11.70 4.41 42.79
C ARG A 142 -12.03 5.86 43.17
N ALA A 143 -12.56 6.64 42.23
CA ALA A 143 -13.00 8.00 42.50
C ALA A 143 -14.19 8.04 43.46
N GLN A 144 -15.15 7.10 43.31
CA GLN A 144 -16.28 6.96 44.24
C GLN A 144 -15.79 6.64 45.66
N ILE A 145 -14.93 5.63 45.82
CA ILE A 145 -14.35 5.27 47.12
C ILE A 145 -13.63 6.45 47.76
N ARG A 146 -12.78 7.16 47.00
CA ARG A 146 -12.07 8.35 47.51
C ARG A 146 -13.05 9.44 47.97
N ASN A 147 -14.13 9.65 47.24
CA ASN A 147 -15.13 10.66 47.60
C ASN A 147 -15.89 10.26 48.86
N GLU A 148 -16.22 8.97 49.03
CA GLU A 148 -16.83 8.43 50.25
C GLU A 148 -15.88 8.56 51.45
N GLU A 149 -14.59 8.26 51.27
CA GLU A 149 -13.55 8.45 52.30
C GLU A 149 -13.34 9.92 52.71
N LEU A 150 -13.59 10.87 51.81
CA LEU A 150 -13.48 12.30 52.10
C LEU A 150 -14.74 12.90 52.76
N GLN A 151 -15.87 12.21 52.67
CA GLN A 151 -17.16 12.64 53.24
C GLN A 151 -17.41 12.08 54.64
N ASN A 152 -16.64 11.06 55.05
CA ASN A 152 -16.57 10.54 56.43
C ASN A 152 -15.48 11.25 57.23
#